data_AF-A0A9Q3GF31-F1
#
_entry.id   AF-A0A9Q3GF31-F1
#
_cell.length_a   1.000
_cell.length_b   1.000
_cell.length_c   1.000
_cell.angle_alpha   90.00
_cell.angle_beta   90.00
_cell.angle_gamma   90.00
#
_symmetry.space_group_name_H-M   'P 1'
#
loop_
_entity.id
_entity.type
_entity.pdbx_description
1 polymer ?
#
loop_
_entity_poly.entity_id
_entity_poly.type
_entity_poly.pdbx_seq_one_letter_code
_entity_poly.pdbx_strand_id
1 'polypeptide(L)'
;MTHNQIGIGFKSYGTQNPNKISSKTVTPRNIDHQFRIYATKYAKSTTCILKVKNPEHIHDATEYIMKNPAFRKFNEQETSQIDQISESLLMPRKIKSQLCSQRESDRPVIFQDIYNQVKEIKKDKLQGRRPIDVLNETLNEEKFV
;
A
#
# COMPACT_ATOMS: atom_id res chain seq x y z
N MET A 1 7.02 27.88 0.47
CA MET A 1 6.83 26.89 1.55
C MET A 1 5.68 25.98 1.14
N THR A 2 5.99 24.77 0.66
CA THR A 2 5.01 23.83 0.12
C THR A 2 4.38 23.03 1.25
N HIS A 3 3.06 23.18 1.43
CA HIS A 3 2.30 22.43 2.41
C HIS A 3 2.15 20.97 1.96
N ASN A 4 2.81 20.05 2.64
CA ASN A 4 2.61 18.61 2.45
C ASN A 4 1.21 18.23 2.96
N GLN A 5 0.26 18.05 2.04
CA GLN A 5 -1.05 17.48 2.35
C GLN A 5 -0.92 15.96 2.53
N ILE A 6 -1.18 15.48 3.75
CA ILE A 6 -1.29 14.04 4.04
C ILE A 6 -2.73 13.62 3.72
N GLY A 7 -2.93 12.94 2.59
CA GLY A 7 -4.22 12.33 2.25
C GLY A 7 -4.47 11.06 3.07
N ILE A 8 -5.41 11.10 4.02
CA ILE A 8 -5.85 9.94 4.78
C ILE A 8 -7.13 9.39 4.14
N GLY A 9 -7.04 8.25 3.46
CA GLY A 9 -8.21 7.55 2.90
C GLY A 9 -8.97 6.77 3.97
N PHE A 10 -10.27 6.99 4.11
CA PHE A 10 -11.12 6.29 5.09
C PHE A 10 -12.12 5.35 4.41
N LYS A 11 -11.99 4.03 4.60
CA LYS A 11 -13.08 3.07 4.30
C LYS A 11 -14.16 3.16 5.39
N SER A 12 -15.43 3.34 5.02
CA SER A 12 -16.57 3.32 5.95
C SER A 12 -17.30 1.98 5.87
N TYR A 13 -17.31 1.23 6.96
CA TYR A 13 -18.28 0.15 7.18
C TYR A 13 -19.38 0.71 8.08
N GLY A 14 -20.62 0.66 7.60
CA GLY A 14 -21.74 1.39 8.19
C GLY A 14 -22.13 0.91 9.58
N THR A 15 -22.59 1.84 10.42
CA THR A 15 -23.59 1.53 11.44
C THR A 15 -24.63 2.65 11.46
N GLN A 16 -25.88 2.29 11.22
CA GLN A 16 -27.04 3.18 11.22
C GLN A 16 -27.46 3.44 12.69
N ASN A 17 -27.03 4.56 13.27
CA ASN A 17 -27.65 5.08 14.48
C ASN A 17 -27.48 6.62 14.51
N PRO A 18 -28.58 7.40 14.47
CA PRO A 18 -28.54 8.86 14.24
C PRO A 18 -27.95 9.69 15.39
N ASN A 19 -27.69 9.09 16.56
CA ASN A 19 -27.00 9.74 17.70
C ASN A 19 -25.57 9.23 17.93
N LYS A 20 -25.04 8.39 17.02
CA LYS A 20 -23.74 7.73 17.22
C LYS A 20 -22.60 8.57 16.65
N ILE A 21 -21.78 9.12 17.55
CA ILE A 21 -20.48 9.68 17.20
C ILE A 21 -19.62 8.55 16.65
N SER A 22 -19.35 8.53 15.33
CA SER A 22 -18.45 7.54 14.76
C SER A 22 -17.01 7.94 15.04
N SER A 23 -16.39 7.39 16.08
CA SER A 23 -14.95 7.53 16.31
C SER A 23 -14.21 6.43 15.54
N LYS A 24 -13.26 6.81 14.69
CA LYS A 24 -12.30 5.86 14.10
C LYS A 24 -10.92 6.14 14.66
N THR A 25 -10.23 5.07 15.03
CA THR A 25 -8.84 5.10 15.50
C THR A 25 -7.98 4.40 14.48
N VAL A 26 -6.91 5.07 14.02
CA VAL A 26 -5.84 4.44 13.25
C VAL A 26 -4.67 4.23 14.20
N THR A 27 -4.32 2.99 14.46
CA THR A 27 -3.14 2.63 15.25
C THR A 27 -1.99 2.28 14.31
N PRO A 28 -0.77 2.77 14.57
CA PRO A 28 0.40 2.31 13.85
C PRO A 28 0.57 0.79 14.01
N ARG A 29 1.02 0.12 12.95
CA ARG A 29 1.20 -1.33 12.90
C ARG A 29 2.57 -1.68 13.48
N ASN A 30 2.79 -1.43 14.77
CA ASN A 30 3.85 -2.03 15.58
C ASN A 30 3.67 -1.71 17.08
N ILE A 31 4.18 -2.64 17.86
CA ILE A 31 3.99 -2.88 19.30
C ILE A 31 4.38 -1.65 20.14
N ASP A 32 3.52 -1.31 21.11
CA ASP A 32 3.69 -0.31 22.18
C ASP A 32 3.68 1.20 21.84
N HIS A 33 3.27 1.60 20.63
CA HIS A 33 3.11 3.02 20.33
C HIS A 33 1.73 3.56 20.76
N GLN A 34 1.71 4.54 21.65
CA GLN A 34 0.47 5.13 22.16
C GLN A 34 -0.14 6.24 21.28
N PHE A 35 0.49 6.65 20.17
CA PHE A 35 -0.02 7.70 19.29
C PHE A 35 -1.31 7.26 18.62
N ARG A 36 -2.34 8.10 18.74
CA ARG A 36 -3.68 7.81 18.21
C ARG A 36 -4.31 9.07 17.64
N ILE A 37 -4.81 8.97 16.41
CA ILE A 37 -5.64 10.00 15.80
C ILE A 37 -7.10 9.56 15.91
N TYR A 38 -7.96 10.47 16.36
CA TYR A 38 -9.40 10.29 16.43
C TYR A 38 -10.09 11.34 15.57
N ALA A 39 -10.96 10.89 14.68
CA ALA A 39 -11.87 11.76 13.96
C ALA A 39 -13.23 11.73 14.63
N THR A 40 -13.77 12.89 14.96
CA THR A 40 -15.13 13.08 15.44
C THR A 40 -15.91 13.82 14.35
N LYS A 41 -16.83 13.11 13.70
CA LYS A 41 -17.78 13.72 12.76
C LYS A 41 -19.09 13.96 13.49
N TYR A 42 -19.58 15.19 13.48
CA TYR A 42 -20.91 15.50 14.01
C TYR A 42 -21.96 15.17 12.97
N ALA A 43 -23.04 14.48 13.37
CA ALA A 43 -24.06 13.98 12.44
C ALA A 43 -24.76 15.09 11.64
N LYS A 44 -24.80 16.32 12.16
CA LYS A 44 -25.51 17.47 11.57
C LYS A 44 -24.60 18.59 11.07
N SER A 45 -23.28 18.45 11.13
CA SER A 45 -22.35 19.46 10.62
C SER A 45 -21.43 18.90 9.55
N THR A 46 -20.97 19.78 8.66
CA THR A 46 -19.90 19.48 7.71
C THR A 46 -18.52 19.45 8.38
N THR A 47 -18.46 19.75 9.68
CA THR A 47 -17.23 19.85 10.45
C THR A 47 -16.80 18.49 10.99
N CYS A 48 -15.57 18.11 10.69
CA CYS A 48 -14.89 16.99 11.31
C CYS A 48 -13.78 17.54 12.22
N ILE A 49 -13.76 17.14 13.49
CA ILE A 49 -12.66 17.49 14.39
C ILE A 49 -11.69 16.31 14.45
N LEU A 50 -10.44 16.58 14.10
CA LEU A 50 -9.34 15.64 14.27
C LEU A 50 -8.63 15.94 15.59
N LYS A 51 -8.52 14.94 16.47
CA LYS A 51 -7.77 15.04 17.73
C LYS A 51 -6.63 14.02 17.74
N VAL A 52 -5.47 14.45 18.21
CA VAL A 52 -4.31 13.59 18.45
C VAL A 52 -4.21 13.30 19.94
N LYS A 53 -4.06 12.03 20.31
CA LYS A 53 -3.76 11.58 21.67
C LYS A 53 -2.36 11.00 21.67
N ASN A 54 -1.59 11.34 22.71
CA ASN A 54 -0.19 10.95 22.89
C ASN A 54 0.64 11.35 21.65
N PRO A 55 0.87 12.66 21.45
CA PRO A 55 1.59 13.16 20.28
C PRO A 55 3.07 12.76 20.28
N GLU A 56 3.57 12.25 21.40
CA GLU A 56 4.94 11.77 21.54
C GLU A 56 5.15 10.48 20.75
N HIS A 57 6.09 10.55 19.81
CA HIS A 57 6.60 9.40 19.07
C HIS A 57 7.80 8.83 19.82
N ILE A 58 7.90 7.50 19.90
CA ILE A 58 9.03 6.79 20.57
C ILE A 58 10.26 6.76 19.63
N HIS A 59 10.15 7.35 18.45
CA HIS A 59 11.22 7.44 17.49
C HIS A 59 11.22 8.84 16.89
N ASP A 60 12.40 9.29 16.48
CA ASP A 60 12.56 10.54 15.76
C ASP A 60 11.84 10.50 14.40
N ALA A 61 11.61 11.68 13.85
CA ALA A 61 11.15 11.81 12.47
C ALA A 61 12.16 11.12 11.54
N THR A 62 11.64 10.39 10.57
CA THR A 62 12.45 9.70 9.58
C THR A 62 13.30 10.72 8.81
N GLU A 63 14.63 10.67 8.98
CA GLU A 63 15.58 11.58 8.31
C GLU A 63 15.55 11.46 6.78
N TYR A 64 15.27 10.26 6.26
CA TYR A 64 15.19 9.97 4.83
C TYR A 64 13.75 9.67 4.44
N ILE A 65 13.12 10.58 3.69
CA ILE A 65 11.75 10.44 3.14
C ILE A 65 11.57 9.09 2.43
N MET A 66 12.66 8.59 1.84
CA MET A 66 12.75 7.37 1.05
C MET A 66 12.66 6.10 1.90
N LYS A 67 12.69 6.18 3.23
CA LYS A 67 12.31 5.08 4.14
C LYS A 67 10.78 4.90 4.21
N ASN A 68 9.98 5.85 3.74
CA ASN A 68 8.53 5.68 3.64
C ASN A 68 8.15 4.98 2.31
N PRO A 69 7.40 3.86 2.35
CA PRO A 69 6.96 3.13 1.16
C PRO A 69 6.21 3.98 0.13
N ALA A 70 5.50 5.03 0.57
CA ALA A 70 4.77 5.92 -0.33
C ALA A 70 5.70 6.62 -1.35
N PHE A 71 6.95 6.88 -0.99
CA PHE A 71 7.93 7.58 -1.83
C PHE A 71 8.82 6.61 -2.62
N ARG A 72 8.73 5.30 -2.37
CA ARG A 72 9.48 4.26 -3.11
C ARG A 72 8.68 3.58 -4.20
N LYS A 73 7.41 3.95 -4.38
CA LYS A 73 6.51 3.35 -5.38
C LYS A 73 7.14 3.31 -6.77
N PHE A 74 6.83 2.26 -7.51
CA PHE A 74 7.24 2.14 -8.91
C PHE A 74 6.37 3.01 -9.79
N ASN A 75 6.97 3.64 -10.79
CA ASN A 75 6.25 4.31 -11.87
C ASN A 75 5.73 3.26 -12.87
N GLU A 76 4.98 3.70 -13.88
CA GLU A 76 4.37 2.79 -14.87
C GLU A 76 5.41 2.02 -15.69
N GLN A 77 6.51 2.68 -16.07
CA GLN A 77 7.60 2.05 -16.82
C GLN A 77 8.27 0.93 -16.01
N GLU A 78 8.61 1.21 -14.75
CA GLU A 78 9.19 0.24 -13.82
C GLU A 78 8.21 -0.90 -13.52
N THR A 79 6.92 -0.59 -13.42
CA THR A 79 5.88 -1.60 -13.23
C THR A 79 5.78 -2.54 -14.43
N SER A 80 5.81 -2.00 -15.64
CA SER A 80 5.81 -2.79 -16.88
C SER A 80 7.06 -3.67 -16.99
N GLN A 81 8.23 -3.13 -16.63
CA GLN A 81 9.46 -3.92 -16.56
C GLN A 81 9.38 -5.05 -15.53
N ILE A 82 8.87 -4.77 -14.33
CA ILE A 82 8.66 -5.80 -13.30
C ILE A 82 7.74 -6.90 -13.84
N ASP A 83 6.68 -6.55 -14.57
CA ASP A 83 5.77 -7.53 -15.16
C ASP A 83 6.50 -8.45 -16.15
N GLN A 84 7.17 -7.87 -17.15
CA GLN A 84 7.94 -8.61 -18.16
C GLN A 84 9.00 -9.54 -17.55
N ILE A 85 9.73 -9.06 -16.54
CA ILE A 85 10.76 -9.86 -15.87
C ILE A 85 10.11 -10.94 -14.99
N SER A 86 8.93 -10.68 -14.42
CA SER A 86 8.22 -11.66 -13.60
C SER A 86 7.63 -12.81 -14.43
N GLU A 87 7.21 -12.54 -15.67
CA GLU A 87 6.70 -13.55 -16.60
C GLU A 87 7.80 -14.48 -17.11
N SER A 88 9.02 -13.98 -17.28
CA SER A 88 10.18 -14.75 -17.73
C SER A 88 10.80 -15.68 -16.68
N LEU A 89 10.10 -15.94 -15.56
CA LEU A 89 10.55 -16.76 -14.42
C LEU A 89 11.88 -16.30 -13.81
N LEU A 90 12.30 -15.06 -14.06
CA LEU A 90 13.56 -14.54 -13.55
C LEU A 90 13.45 -14.24 -12.05
N MET A 91 14.51 -14.60 -11.31
CA MET A 91 14.54 -14.41 -9.86
C MET A 91 14.40 -12.93 -9.46
N PRO A 92 13.73 -12.60 -8.33
CA PRO A 92 13.59 -11.23 -7.83
C PRO A 92 14.91 -10.45 -7.67
N ARG A 93 16.04 -11.16 -7.51
CA ARG A 93 17.39 -10.56 -7.50
C ARG A 93 17.75 -9.89 -8.83
N LYS A 94 17.34 -10.48 -9.97
CA LYS A 94 17.58 -9.90 -11.30
C LYS A 94 16.72 -8.65 -11.51
N ILE A 95 15.44 -8.70 -11.10
CA ILE A 95 14.54 -7.53 -11.08
C ILE A 95 15.18 -6.39 -10.30
N LYS A 96 15.62 -6.67 -9.06
CA LYS A 96 16.27 -5.66 -8.22
C LYS A 96 17.52 -5.08 -8.89
N SER A 97 18.39 -5.91 -9.44
CA SER A 97 19.63 -5.47 -10.09
C SER A 97 19.35 -4.52 -11.26
N GLN A 98 18.38 -4.85 -12.11
CA GLN A 98 18.02 -4.01 -13.26
C GLN A 98 17.39 -2.69 -12.82
N LEU A 99 16.47 -2.72 -11.85
CA LEU A 99 15.85 -1.49 -11.35
C LEU A 99 16.87 -0.59 -10.62
N CYS A 100 17.80 -1.18 -9.85
CA CYS A 100 18.86 -0.42 -9.20
C CYS A 100 19.81 0.26 -10.19
N SER A 101 20.05 -0.33 -11.38
CA SER A 101 20.88 0.32 -12.41
C SER A 101 20.20 1.49 -13.12
N GLN A 102 18.87 1.59 -13.03
CA GLN A 102 18.08 2.60 -13.74
C GLN A 102 17.55 3.70 -12.83
N ARG A 103 17.42 3.42 -11.53
CA ARG A 103 16.97 4.40 -10.53
C ARG A 103 18.09 5.29 -10.04
N GLU A 104 17.70 6.52 -9.71
CA GLU A 104 18.51 7.45 -8.94
C GLU A 104 18.84 6.86 -7.56
N SER A 105 20.03 7.20 -7.03
CA SER A 105 20.55 6.70 -5.75
C SER A 105 19.62 7.01 -4.56
N ASP A 106 18.80 8.05 -4.69
CA ASP A 106 17.85 8.50 -3.67
C ASP A 106 16.58 7.62 -3.60
N ARG A 107 16.26 6.80 -4.60
CA ARG A 107 15.07 5.93 -4.59
C ARG A 107 15.44 4.44 -4.48
N PRO A 108 15.86 3.97 -3.29
CA PRO A 108 16.35 2.61 -3.12
C PRO A 108 15.26 1.60 -3.44
N VAL A 109 15.61 0.60 -4.24
CA VAL A 109 14.75 -0.55 -4.51
C VAL A 109 14.99 -1.60 -3.44
N ILE A 110 13.95 -1.92 -2.67
CA ILE A 110 14.00 -3.01 -1.69
C ILE A 110 13.17 -4.19 -2.19
N PHE A 111 13.56 -5.39 -1.77
CA PHE A 111 12.87 -6.62 -2.18
C PHE A 111 11.40 -6.64 -1.81
N GLN A 112 11.04 -6.09 -0.65
CA GLN A 112 9.65 -6.05 -0.21
C GLN A 112 8.76 -5.30 -1.20
N ASP A 113 9.24 -4.19 -1.75
CA ASP A 113 8.48 -3.39 -2.72
C ASP A 113 8.28 -4.17 -4.03
N ILE A 114 9.31 -4.89 -4.49
CA ILE A 114 9.21 -5.79 -5.67
C ILE A 114 8.16 -6.87 -5.43
N TYR A 115 8.19 -7.57 -4.29
CA TYR A 115 7.21 -8.62 -3.98
C TYR A 115 5.79 -8.07 -3.91
N ASN A 116 5.61 -6.90 -3.31
CA ASN A 116 4.33 -6.22 -3.25
C ASN A 116 3.83 -5.87 -4.65
N GLN A 117 4.70 -5.35 -5.52
CA GLN A 117 4.33 -4.99 -6.89
C GLN A 117 3.94 -6.22 -7.71
N VAL A 118 4.74 -7.30 -7.67
CA VAL A 118 4.42 -8.56 -8.34
C VAL A 118 3.09 -9.12 -7.86
N LYS A 119 2.79 -8.99 -6.56
CA LYS A 119 1.51 -9.42 -6.00
C LYS A 119 0.33 -8.61 -6.55
N GLU A 120 0.45 -7.28 -6.64
CA GLU A 120 -0.61 -6.44 -7.20
C GLU A 120 -0.80 -6.74 -8.69
N ILE A 121 0.27 -6.87 -9.48
CA ILE A 121 0.20 -7.27 -10.90
C ILE A 121 -0.56 -8.60 -11.05
N LYS A 122 -0.21 -9.62 -10.27
CA LYS A 122 -0.92 -10.91 -10.30
C LYS A 122 -2.38 -10.78 -9.93
N LYS A 123 -2.70 -9.96 -8.93
CA LYS A 123 -4.08 -9.72 -8.50
C LYS A 123 -4.89 -9.00 -9.58
N ASP A 124 -4.28 -8.06 -10.30
CA ASP A 124 -4.90 -7.35 -11.41
C ASP A 124 -5.17 -8.31 -12.58
N LYS A 125 -4.21 -9.20 -12.90
CA LYS A 125 -4.37 -10.27 -13.91
C LYS A 125 -5.50 -11.25 -13.55
N LEU A 126 -5.66 -11.56 -12.26
CA LEU A 126 -6.75 -12.43 -11.79
C LEU A 126 -8.13 -11.77 -11.93
N GLN A 127 -8.23 -10.44 -12.03
CA GLN A 127 -9.49 -9.70 -12.16
C GLN A 127 -10.56 -10.11 -11.11
N GLY A 128 -10.11 -10.44 -9.90
CA GLY A 128 -10.99 -10.89 -8.81
C GLY A 128 -11.33 -12.39 -8.81
N ARG A 129 -10.89 -13.17 -9.80
CA ARG A 129 -10.98 -14.64 -9.82
C ARG A 129 -9.99 -15.27 -8.85
N ARG A 130 -10.27 -16.51 -8.41
CA ARG A 130 -9.31 -17.24 -7.57
C ARG A 130 -8.21 -17.83 -8.47
N PRO A 131 -6.96 -17.93 -7.98
CA PRO A 131 -5.87 -18.53 -8.75
C PRO A 131 -6.16 -19.95 -9.26
N ILE A 132 -6.89 -20.74 -8.47
CA ILE A 132 -7.25 -22.12 -8.83
C ILE A 132 -8.25 -22.17 -10.00
N ASP A 133 -9.17 -21.19 -10.08
CA ASP A 133 -10.17 -21.12 -11.14
C ASP A 133 -9.47 -20.82 -12.46
N VAL A 134 -8.57 -19.83 -12.46
CA VAL A 134 -7.74 -19.49 -13.63
C VAL A 134 -6.84 -20.64 -14.04
N LEU A 135 -6.23 -21.34 -13.08
CA LEU A 135 -5.41 -22.52 -13.38
C LEU A 135 -6.21 -23.62 -14.08
N ASN A 136 -7.40 -23.93 -13.56
CA ASN A 136 -8.29 -24.93 -14.16
C ASN A 136 -8.76 -24.52 -15.56
N GLU A 137 -9.09 -23.24 -15.78
CA GLU A 137 -9.40 -22.70 -17.10
C GLU A 137 -8.24 -22.94 -18.08
N THR A 138 -7.02 -22.52 -17.71
CA THR A 138 -5.83 -22.72 -18.56
C THR A 138 -5.52 -24.19 -18.86
N LEU A 139 -5.61 -25.08 -17.87
CA LEU A 139 -5.33 -26.51 -18.07
C LEU A 139 -6.37 -27.17 -18.99
N ASN A 140 -7.64 -26.79 -18.85
CA ASN A 140 -8.72 -27.28 -19.71
C ASN A 140 -8.60 -26.73 -21.14
N GLU A 141 -8.20 -25.46 -21.30
CA GLU A 141 -7.98 -24.82 -22.61
C GLU A 141 -6.78 -25.42 -23.36
N GLU A 142 -5.69 -25.71 -22.65
CA GLU A 142 -4.48 -26.33 -23.22
C GLU A 142 -4.60 -27.84 -23.45
N LYS A 143 -5.77 -28.44 -23.16
CA LYS A 143 -6.06 -29.88 -23.30
C LYS A 143 -5.07 -30.79 -22.56
N PHE A 144 -4.57 -30.34 -21.40
CA PHE A 144 -3.88 -31.23 -20.48
C PHE A 144 -4.92 -32.05 -19.72
N VAL A 145 -5.37 -33.16 -20.34
CA VAL A 145 -6.19 -34.22 -19.73
C VAL A 145 -5.33 -35.43 -19.46
#